data_AF-A0A1Y5Q5W1-F1
#
_entry.id   AF-A0A1Y5Q5W1-F1
#
_cell.length_a   1.000
_cell.length_b   1.000
_cell.length_c   1.000
_cell.angle_alpha   90.00
_cell.angle_beta   90.00
_cell.angle_gamma   90.00
#
_symmetry.space_group_name_H-M   'P 1'
#
loop_
_entity.id
_entity.type
_entity.pdbx_description
1 polymer ?
#
loop_
_entity_poly.entity_id
_entity_poly.type
_entity_poly.pdbx_seq_one_letter_code
_entity_poly.pdbx_strand_id
1 'polypeptide(L)' 'MKSPSEELVEVIFPVLEEKGLLLPEDILKSKTKIVTGTMKAEDWLLVAENAVIRGENP' A
#
# COMPACT_ATOMS: atom_id res chain seq x y z
N MET A 1 -1.86 14.81 -16.78
CA MET A 1 -3.02 14.05 -16.27
C MET A 1 -2.50 12.88 -15.48
N LYS A 2 -3.11 12.53 -14.35
CA LYS A 2 -2.76 11.31 -13.62
C LYS A 2 -3.37 10.11 -14.34
N SER A 3 -2.71 8.96 -14.25
CA SER A 3 -3.29 7.69 -14.68
C SER A 3 -4.34 7.22 -13.68
N PRO A 4 -5.31 6.37 -14.08
CA PRO A 4 -6.26 5.77 -13.15
C PRO A 4 -5.59 5.04 -11.98
N SER A 5 -4.42 4.43 -12.21
CA SER A 5 -3.64 3.77 -11.17
C SER A 5 -3.05 4.75 -10.15
N GLU A 6 -2.62 5.93 -10.59
CA GLU A 6 -2.14 6.98 -9.68
C GLU A 6 -3.28 7.58 -8.85
N GLU A 7 -4.44 7.80 -9.46
CA GLU A 7 -5.64 8.26 -8.75
C GLU A 7 -6.11 7.22 -7.73
N LEU A 8 -6.10 5.93 -8.08
CA LEU A 8 -6.41 4.85 -7.16
C LEU A 8 -5.51 4.90 -5.92
N VAL A 9 -4.19 4.97 -6.12
CA VAL A 9 -3.20 5.01 -5.04
C VAL A 9 -3.47 6.17 -4.06
N GLU A 10 -3.80 7.35 -4.58
CA GLU A 10 -4.09 8.53 -3.76
C GLU A 10 -5.35 8.37 -2.89
N VAL A 11 -6.30 7.53 -3.32
CA VAL A 11 -7.51 7.24 -2.55
C VAL A 11 -7.29 6.13 -1.52
N ILE A 12 -6.61 5.05 -1.90
CA ILE A 12 -6.55 3.85 -1.04
C ILE A 12 -5.45 3.92 0.02
N PHE A 13 -4.30 4.54 -0.25
CA PHE A 13 -3.16 4.50 0.67
C PHE A 13 -3.42 5.21 2.00
N PRO A 14 -4.04 6.40 2.05
CA PRO A 14 -4.38 7.03 3.33
C PRO A 14 -5.25 6.13 4.21
N VAL A 15 -6.22 5.42 3.60
CA VAL A 15 -7.12 4.50 4.31
C VAL A 15 -6.38 3.28 4.86
N LEU A 16 -5.41 2.75 4.10
CA LEU A 16 -4.62 1.61 4.52
C LEU A 16 -3.61 1.98 5.61
N GLU A 17 -3.01 3.17 5.52
CA GLU A 17 -2.12 3.73 6.53
C GLU A 17 -2.88 3.97 7.84
N GLU A 18 -4.04 4.64 7.79
CA GLU A 18 -4.91 4.89 8.96
C GLU A 18 -5.33 3.59 9.65
N LYS A 19 -5.56 2.51 8.88
CA LYS A 19 -5.95 1.20 9.42
C LYS A 19 -4.78 0.34 9.89
N GLY A 20 -3.54 0.81 9.80
CA GLY A 20 -2.36 0.02 10.14
C GLY A 20 -2.14 -1.18 9.20
N LEU A 21 -2.63 -1.10 7.97
CA LEU A 21 -2.52 -2.14 6.94
C LEU A 21 -1.42 -1.84 5.91
N LEU A 22 -0.82 -0.66 5.98
CA LEU A 22 0.29 -0.25 5.12
C LEU A 22 1.19 0.71 5.90
N LEU A 23 2.50 0.45 5.89
CA LEU A 23 3.47 1.33 6.53
C LEU A 23 3.94 2.43 5.57
N PRO A 24 4.36 3.61 6.07
CA PRO A 24 4.86 4.70 5.25
C PRO A 24 6.04 4.30 4.34
N GLU A 25 6.93 3.44 4.82
CA GLU A 25 8.07 2.95 4.02
C GLU A 25 7.65 2.07 2.82
N ASP A 26 6.49 1.41 2.90
CA ASP A 26 6.00 0.50 1.86
C ASP A 26 5.23 1.24 0.76
N ILE A 27 4.81 2.49 1.01
CA ILE A 27 4.02 3.32 0.08
C ILE A 27 4.70 3.45 -1.27
N LEU A 28 5.97 3.83 -1.32
CA LEU A 28 6.65 4.11 -2.60
C LEU A 28 6.78 2.85 -3.47
N LYS A 29 7.10 1.71 -2.85
CA LYS A 29 7.23 0.41 -3.51
C LYS A 29 5.88 -0.07 -4.03
N SER A 30 4.84 0.00 -3.20
CA SER A 30 3.48 -0.39 -3.57
C SER A 30 2.91 0.50 -4.68
N LYS A 31 3.12 1.82 -4.61
CA LYS A 31 2.72 2.76 -5.68
C LYS A 31 3.33 2.36 -7.02
N THR A 32 4.63 2.11 -7.04
CA THR A 32 5.35 1.72 -8.26
C THR A 32 4.78 0.42 -8.85
N LYS A 33 4.50 -0.57 -8.00
CA LYS A 33 3.90 -1.83 -8.44
C LYS A 33 2.48 -1.67 -8.98
N ILE A 34 1.66 -0.82 -8.38
CA ILE A 34 0.28 -0.56 -8.83
C ILE A 34 0.28 0.18 -10.17
N VAL A 35 1.11 1.23 -10.31
CA VAL A 35 1.22 2.01 -11.54
C VAL A 35 1.76 1.18 -12.71
N THR A 36 2.70 0.26 -12.44
CA THR A 36 3.26 -0.64 -13.47
C THR A 36 2.42 -1.90 -13.71
N GLY A 37 1.32 -2.10 -12.97
CA GLY A 37 0.49 -3.31 -13.08
C GLY A 37 1.18 -4.60 -12.59
N THR A 38 2.23 -4.47 -11.78
CA THR A 38 3.01 -5.60 -11.24
C THR A 38 2.66 -5.96 -9.79
N MET A 39 1.71 -5.25 -9.18
CA MET A 39 1.22 -5.53 -7.82
C MET A 39 0.42 -6.83 -7.80
N LYS A 40 0.93 -7.85 -7.10
CA LYS A 40 0.26 -9.14 -6.93
C LYS A 40 -0.48 -9.24 -5.60
N ALA A 41 -1.32 -10.26 -5.45
CA ALA A 41 -2.01 -10.53 -4.18
C ALA A 41 -1.02 -10.85 -3.04
N GLU A 42 0.07 -11.55 -3.34
CA GLU A 42 1.10 -11.89 -2.36
C GLU A 42 1.88 -10.66 -1.90
N ASP A 43 2.03 -9.65 -2.76
CA ASP A 43 2.63 -8.37 -2.38
C ASP A 43 1.75 -7.60 -1.40
N TRP A 44 0.42 -7.62 -1.61
CA TRP A 44 -0.55 -7.03 -0.70
C TRP A 44 -0.55 -7.73 0.66
N LEU A 45 -0.51 -9.06 0.66
CA LEU A 45 -0.45 -9.83 1.90
C LEU A 45 0.82 -9.50 2.68
N LEU A 46 1.98 -9.48 2.01
CA LEU A 46 3.26 -9.20 2.67
C LEU A 46 3.30 -7.81 3.31
N VAL A 47 2.83 -6.76 2.63
CA VAL A 47 2.82 -5.40 3.22
C VAL A 47 1.84 -5.30 4.38
N ALA A 48 0.69 -5.98 4.30
CA ALA A 48 -0.29 -6.02 5.39
C ALA A 48 0.24 -6.80 6.60
N GLU A 49 0.86 -7.96 6.39
CA GLU A 49 1.51 -8.73 7.45
C GLU A 49 2.63 -7.95 8.11
N ASN A 50 3.48 -7.28 7.33
CA ASN A 50 4.52 -6.41 7.86
C ASN A 50 3.93 -5.26 8.69
N ALA A 51 2.86 -4.62 8.21
CA ALA A 51 2.19 -3.56 8.93
C ALA A 51 1.54 -4.05 10.23
N VAL A 52 0.97 -5.26 10.26
CA VAL A 52 0.39 -5.86 11.47
C VAL A 52 1.47 -6.31 12.47
N ILE A 53 2.59 -6.84 11.98
CA ILE A 53 3.69 -7.34 12.83
C ILE A 53 4.53 -6.18 13.41
N ARG A 54 4.80 -5.16 12.58
CA ARG A 54 5.66 -4.02 12.93
C ARG A 54 4.87 -2.82 13.43
N GLY A 55 3.60 -2.71 13.06
CA GLY A 55 2.67 -1.79 13.66
C GLY A 55 2.39 -2.27 15.08
N GLU A 56 2.95 -1.55 16.03
CA GLU A 56 2.41 -1.48 17.38
C GLU A 56 0.93 -1.10 17.26
N ASN A 57 0.05 -2.09 17.23
CA ASN A 57 -1.36 -1.86 17.46
C ASN A 57 -1.45 -1.40 18.93
N PRO A 58 -1.89 -0.17 19.25
CA PRO A 58 -2.27 0.14 20.62
C PRO A 58 -3.39 -0.80 21.11
#